data_AF-A0AAD5NS72-F1
#
_entry.id   AF-A0AAD5NS72-F1
#
_cell.length_a   1.000
_cell.length_b   1.000
_cell.length_c   1.000
_cell.angle_alpha   90.00
_cell.angle_beta   90.00
_cell.angle_gamma   90.00
#
_symmetry.space_group_name_H-M   'P 1'
#
loop_
_entity.id
_entity.type
_entity.pdbx_description
1 polymer ?
#
loop_
_entity_poly.entity_id
_entity_poly.type
_entity_poly.pdbx_seq_one_letter_code
_entity_poly.pdbx_strand_id
1 'polypeptide(L)'
;MVEASRIFHTTLLPTFPHLHNNYKPDSHTFLTNFPRKRHGLLQVLHCSVSTENDTATKTTPTQTTVPWGCDIDSLENASALQRWLSDSGLPQQKMGIEKVEVGERGLVALKNIRKGEKLLFVPPSLVITPDSQWGYPEAGEVLKQYSVPDWPLLAILLISEASLQKSSRWSNYISALPRQPYSLLYWTRAELDRYLEASQIRERAIERITNVIGTYNDLRLRIFSKYPDIFPEEVFNLETFKWSFGILFSRLVRLPSMGGRVALVPWADMLNHNCEVETFLDYDKSTKGIVFTTDRQYQPGEQVFISYGRKSNGELLLSYGFVPREGTNPSDSVELSLSLKKSDICYKEKLEALRKHGLSASQCFPIQITGWPLELMAYAYLVVSPPSMRGKFEEMAAAASNKTNIKKDMKYPEIEEQALQFVLDSCETSISKYSKFLQASGSMDLDITSPKQLNRKMFLKQLAVDLCTSERRILFRAQYILRRRLRDMRSGELKALRIFDSFRNLFK
;
A
#
# COMPACT_ATOMS: atom_id res chain seq x y z
N MET A 1 25.40 4.97 15.98
CA MET A 1 23.94 5.06 16.20
C MET A 1 23.23 6.11 15.30
N VAL A 2 23.76 6.42 14.11
CA VAL A 2 23.16 7.42 13.17
C VAL A 2 23.05 6.90 11.72
N GLU A 3 23.41 5.64 11.44
CA GLU A 3 23.56 5.16 10.05
C GLU A 3 22.49 4.15 9.59
N ALA A 4 21.53 3.78 10.45
CA ALA A 4 20.46 2.84 10.12
C ALA A 4 19.15 3.49 9.61
N SER A 5 19.09 4.82 9.50
CA SER A 5 17.85 5.55 9.15
C SER A 5 17.68 5.87 7.65
N ARG A 6 18.64 5.48 6.79
CA ARG A 6 18.65 5.90 5.37
C ARG A 6 18.06 4.91 4.35
N ILE A 7 17.57 3.74 4.77
CA ILE A 7 17.28 2.65 3.80
C ILE A 7 15.78 2.30 3.62
N PHE A 8 14.83 2.88 4.38
CA PHE A 8 13.43 2.40 4.32
C PHE A 8 12.35 3.37 3.82
N HIS A 9 12.73 4.51 3.22
CA HIS A 9 11.77 5.39 2.51
C HIS A 9 11.70 5.08 1.01
N THR A 10 11.20 3.90 0.65
CA THR A 10 10.73 3.60 -0.71
C THR A 10 9.70 2.47 -0.68
N THR A 11 8.51 2.78 -0.17
CA THR A 11 7.27 2.06 -0.54
C THR A 11 6.35 2.90 -1.41
N LEU A 12 6.94 3.87 -2.12
CA LEU A 12 6.35 4.36 -3.37
C LEU A 12 6.46 3.22 -4.38
N LEU A 13 5.33 2.82 -4.95
CA LEU A 13 5.32 2.11 -6.23
C LEU A 13 6.28 2.86 -7.17
N PRO A 14 7.06 2.19 -8.03
CA PRO A 14 7.62 2.90 -9.17
C PRO A 14 6.42 3.54 -9.88
N THR A 15 6.43 4.86 -10.00
CA THR A 15 5.56 5.56 -10.95
C THR A 15 5.81 4.90 -12.28
N PHE A 16 4.85 4.12 -12.79
CA PHE A 16 4.95 3.53 -14.10
C PHE A 16 5.08 4.68 -15.08
N PRO A 17 6.20 4.82 -15.81
CA PRO A 17 6.27 5.85 -16.83
C PRO A 17 5.14 5.57 -17.81
N HIS A 18 4.32 6.59 -18.10
CA HIS A 18 3.59 6.61 -19.36
C HIS A 18 4.64 6.37 -20.44
N LEU A 19 4.54 5.23 -21.13
CA LEU A 19 5.38 4.91 -22.28
C LEU A 19 5.04 5.93 -23.38
N HIS A 20 5.66 7.11 -23.31
CA HIS A 20 5.58 8.10 -24.37
C HIS A 20 6.41 7.58 -25.54
N ASN A 21 5.68 7.29 -26.60
CA ASN A 21 6.15 6.76 -27.86
C ASN A 21 7.10 7.77 -28.52
N ASN A 22 8.42 7.53 -28.45
CA ASN A 22 9.41 8.18 -29.30
C ASN A 22 10.34 7.10 -29.85
N TYR A 23 9.81 6.27 -30.75
CA TYR A 23 10.64 5.48 -31.66
C TYR A 23 10.11 5.66 -33.08
N LYS A 24 10.98 6.21 -33.95
CA LYS A 24 10.82 6.17 -35.40
C LYS A 24 10.90 4.72 -35.87
N PRO A 25 10.15 4.32 -36.91
CA PRO A 25 10.16 2.94 -37.38
C PRO A 25 11.39 2.72 -38.26
N ASP A 26 12.35 1.93 -37.77
CA ASP A 26 13.26 1.22 -38.66
C ASP A 26 12.66 -0.14 -38.96
N SER A 27 12.30 -0.32 -40.23
CA SER A 27 11.74 -1.52 -40.81
C SER A 27 12.78 -2.64 -40.87
N HIS A 28 12.78 -3.52 -39.88
CA HIS A 28 13.33 -4.87 -40.03
C HIS A 28 12.33 -5.89 -39.49
N THR A 29 11.54 -6.43 -40.41
CA THR A 29 10.73 -7.64 -40.24
C THR A 29 11.61 -8.82 -39.84
N PHE A 30 11.60 -9.18 -38.55
CA PHE A 30 11.98 -10.52 -38.11
C PHE A 30 10.70 -11.36 -38.01
N LEU A 31 10.42 -12.10 -39.08
CA LEU A 31 9.51 -13.24 -39.07
C LEU A 31 10.18 -14.37 -38.28
N THR A 32 9.78 -14.57 -37.02
CA THR A 32 10.06 -15.82 -36.31
C THR A 32 8.84 -16.72 -36.40
N ASN A 33 8.93 -17.71 -37.28
CA ASN A 33 7.98 -18.81 -37.39
C ASN A 33 8.08 -19.67 -36.12
N PHE A 34 7.08 -19.60 -35.24
CA PHE A 34 6.83 -20.67 -34.28
C PHE A 34 6.21 -21.85 -35.03
N PRO A 35 6.76 -23.08 -34.92
CA PRO A 35 6.12 -24.25 -35.52
C PRO A 35 4.79 -24.51 -34.81
N ARG A 36 3.69 -24.43 -35.56
CA ARG A 36 2.37 -24.95 -35.15
C ARG A 36 2.51 -26.45 -34.87
N LYS A 37 2.81 -26.83 -33.62
CA LYS A 37 2.57 -28.19 -33.13
C LYS A 37 1.09 -28.32 -32.81
N ARG A 38 0.44 -29.29 -33.44
CA ARG A 38 -0.93 -29.70 -33.13
C ARG A 38 -0.95 -30.54 -31.83
N HIS A 39 -1.95 -30.28 -31.00
CA HIS A 39 -2.48 -31.05 -29.85
C HIS A 39 -1.69 -30.92 -28.52
N GLY A 40 -2.33 -30.83 -27.35
CA GLY A 40 -3.71 -31.17 -26.96
C GLY A 40 -4.64 -29.99 -26.69
N LEU A 41 -5.93 -30.21 -26.97
CA LEU A 41 -7.01 -29.30 -26.63
C LEU A 41 -7.02 -29.03 -25.13
N LEU A 42 -7.17 -27.77 -24.74
CA LEU A 42 -7.93 -27.40 -23.54
C LEU A 42 -9.24 -28.18 -23.61
N GLN A 43 -9.39 -29.21 -22.78
CA GLN A 43 -10.69 -29.80 -22.53
C GLN A 43 -11.48 -28.74 -21.74
N VAL A 44 -12.12 -27.84 -22.48
CA VAL A 44 -13.19 -27.00 -21.96
C VAL A 44 -14.27 -27.97 -21.52
N LEU A 45 -14.28 -28.33 -20.24
CA LEU A 45 -15.39 -28.99 -19.60
C LEU A 45 -16.55 -27.99 -19.61
N HIS A 46 -17.39 -28.10 -20.65
CA HIS A 46 -18.75 -27.59 -20.61
C HIS A 46 -19.43 -28.20 -19.38
N CYS A 47 -19.73 -27.37 -18.39
CA CYS A 47 -20.60 -27.75 -17.30
C CYS A 47 -22.01 -27.88 -17.87
N SER A 48 -22.43 -29.10 -18.18
CA SER A 48 -23.81 -29.42 -18.53
C SER A 48 -24.64 -29.39 -17.24
N VAL A 49 -25.38 -28.29 -17.05
CA VAL A 49 -26.46 -28.21 -16.07
C VAL A 49 -27.62 -29.06 -16.60
N SER A 50 -27.98 -30.09 -15.84
CA SER A 50 -29.18 -30.88 -16.06
C SER A 50 -30.43 -30.01 -15.89
N THR A 51 -31.28 -30.04 -16.91
CA THR A 51 -32.56 -29.34 -17.01
C THR A 51 -33.63 -29.94 -16.11
N GLU A 52 -34.24 -29.13 -15.23
CA GLU A 52 -35.65 -29.25 -14.84
C GLU A 52 -36.28 -27.84 -14.74
N ASN A 53 -37.21 -27.58 -15.66
CA ASN A 53 -38.35 -26.66 -15.74
C ASN A 53 -38.31 -25.21 -15.20
N ASP A 54 -38.36 -24.29 -16.18
CA ASP A 54 -39.15 -23.05 -16.29
C ASP A 54 -39.57 -22.27 -15.03
N THR A 55 -39.02 -21.06 -14.91
CA THR A 55 -39.83 -19.82 -14.96
C THR A 55 -38.93 -18.63 -15.31
N ALA A 56 -39.37 -17.86 -16.30
CA ALA A 56 -38.65 -16.70 -16.82
C ALA A 56 -38.51 -15.59 -15.76
N THR A 57 -37.27 -15.26 -15.39
CA THR A 57 -36.94 -14.00 -14.70
C THR A 57 -35.73 -13.33 -15.33
N LYS A 58 -35.92 -12.04 -15.61
CA LYS A 58 -35.02 -11.08 -16.25
C LYS A 58 -33.55 -11.27 -15.86
N THR A 59 -32.72 -11.42 -16.88
CA THR A 59 -31.26 -11.40 -16.83
C THR A 59 -30.74 -10.12 -16.18
N THR A 60 -30.26 -10.26 -14.94
CA THR A 60 -29.36 -9.32 -14.29
C THR A 60 -27.95 -9.76 -14.67
N PRO A 61 -26.98 -8.87 -14.98
CA PRO A 61 -25.63 -9.31 -15.31
C PRO A 61 -25.06 -10.03 -14.08
N THR A 62 -24.83 -11.33 -14.21
CA THR A 62 -24.15 -12.15 -13.21
C THR A 62 -22.79 -11.52 -12.92
N GLN A 63 -22.60 -10.99 -11.71
CA GLN A 63 -21.30 -10.60 -11.18
C GLN A 63 -20.36 -11.80 -11.35
N THR A 64 -19.42 -11.72 -12.28
CA THR A 64 -18.41 -12.73 -12.48
C THR A 64 -17.53 -12.73 -11.23
N THR A 65 -17.72 -13.75 -10.39
CA THR A 65 -16.92 -13.93 -9.19
C THR A 65 -15.66 -14.70 -9.54
N VAL A 66 -14.51 -14.23 -9.06
CA VAL A 66 -13.25 -14.98 -9.10
C VAL A 66 -13.48 -16.38 -8.52
N PRO A 67 -13.26 -17.47 -9.29
CA PRO A 67 -13.74 -18.81 -8.93
C PRO A 67 -12.80 -19.57 -7.98
N TRP A 68 -11.63 -19.01 -7.68
CA TRP A 68 -10.61 -19.62 -6.82
C TRP A 68 -10.42 -18.85 -5.52
N GLY A 69 -9.60 -19.41 -4.63
CA GLY A 69 -9.47 -18.95 -3.25
C GLY A 69 -10.65 -19.39 -2.37
N CYS A 70 -10.62 -18.96 -1.12
CA CYS A 70 -11.58 -19.32 -0.09
C CYS A 70 -12.05 -18.10 0.70
N ASP A 71 -13.03 -18.34 1.56
CA ASP A 71 -13.32 -17.41 2.65
C ASP A 71 -12.12 -17.40 3.59
N ILE A 72 -11.76 -16.22 4.06
CA ILE A 72 -10.51 -15.94 4.75
C ILE A 72 -10.38 -16.65 6.11
N ASP A 73 -11.48 -17.12 6.69
CA ASP A 73 -11.51 -17.92 7.92
C ASP A 73 -11.66 -19.43 7.68
N SER A 74 -11.61 -19.90 6.43
CA SER A 74 -11.75 -21.32 6.09
C SER A 74 -10.62 -22.18 6.67
N LEU A 75 -10.95 -23.00 7.66
CA LEU A 75 -10.04 -23.97 8.28
C LEU A 75 -9.81 -25.21 7.41
N GLU A 76 -10.74 -25.55 6.53
CA GLU A 76 -10.58 -26.65 5.59
C GLU A 76 -9.41 -26.38 4.63
N ASN A 77 -9.40 -25.18 4.03
CA ASN A 77 -8.31 -24.76 3.14
C ASN A 77 -6.98 -24.59 3.90
N ALA A 78 -7.02 -24.13 5.15
CA ALA A 78 -5.84 -24.05 6.00
C ALA A 78 -5.23 -25.44 6.26
N SER A 79 -6.08 -26.42 6.60
CA SER A 79 -5.66 -27.80 6.82
C SER A 79 -5.12 -28.46 5.54
N ALA A 80 -5.75 -28.19 4.40
CA ALA A 80 -5.28 -28.66 3.09
C ALA A 80 -3.93 -28.04 2.71
N LEU A 81 -3.74 -26.75 2.96
CA LEU A 81 -2.46 -26.06 2.78
C LEU A 81 -1.36 -26.69 3.64
N GLN A 82 -1.60 -26.92 4.94
CA GLN A 82 -0.60 -27.55 5.82
C GLN A 82 -0.21 -28.95 5.35
N ARG A 83 -1.20 -29.79 4.99
CA ARG A 83 -0.94 -31.13 4.44
C ARG A 83 -0.08 -31.07 3.18
N TRP A 84 -0.47 -30.24 2.22
CA TRP A 84 0.29 -30.06 0.97
C TRP A 84 1.71 -29.57 1.21
N LEU A 85 1.92 -28.63 2.14
CA LEU A 85 3.25 -28.16 2.48
C LEU A 85 4.12 -29.29 3.05
N SER A 86 3.58 -30.08 3.98
CA SER A 86 4.28 -31.26 4.53
C SER A 86 4.63 -32.27 3.44
N ASP A 87 3.66 -32.61 2.58
CA ASP A 87 3.87 -33.54 1.45
C ASP A 87 4.90 -32.99 0.44
N SER A 88 5.00 -31.67 0.35
CA SER A 88 5.96 -30.96 -0.51
C SER A 88 7.34 -30.73 0.15
N GLY A 89 7.61 -31.37 1.29
CA GLY A 89 8.90 -31.35 1.96
C GLY A 89 9.12 -30.20 2.95
N LEU A 90 8.05 -29.52 3.39
CA LEU A 90 8.16 -28.56 4.50
C LEU A 90 8.45 -29.34 5.80
N PRO A 91 9.56 -29.06 6.51
CA PRO A 91 9.85 -29.74 7.77
C PRO A 91 8.83 -29.37 8.84
N GLN A 92 8.70 -30.21 9.86
CA GLN A 92 7.78 -29.97 10.98
C GLN A 92 8.04 -28.58 11.59
N GLN A 93 7.01 -27.76 11.61
CA GLN A 93 7.06 -26.41 12.17
C GLN A 93 6.60 -26.40 13.62
N LYS A 94 7.10 -25.45 14.41
CA LYS A 94 6.60 -25.17 15.77
C LYS A 94 5.30 -24.35 15.79
N MET A 95 4.76 -24.04 14.62
CA MET A 95 3.55 -23.23 14.45
C MET A 95 2.54 -23.98 13.59
N GLY A 96 1.25 -23.75 13.84
CA GLY A 96 0.12 -24.26 13.06
C GLY A 96 -0.75 -23.11 12.56
N ILE A 97 -1.52 -23.34 11.49
CA ILE A 97 -2.51 -22.37 11.02
C ILE A 97 -3.80 -22.59 11.81
N GLU A 98 -4.25 -21.56 12.52
CA GLU A 98 -5.44 -21.61 13.37
C GLU A 98 -6.36 -20.42 13.08
N LYS A 99 -7.61 -20.51 13.54
CA LYS A 99 -8.51 -19.35 13.59
C LYS A 99 -8.07 -18.41 14.70
N VAL A 100 -7.97 -17.11 14.39
CA VAL A 100 -7.44 -16.08 15.30
C VAL A 100 -8.30 -14.82 15.24
N GLU A 101 -8.23 -14.00 16.28
CA GLU A 101 -8.95 -12.71 16.34
C GLU A 101 -8.40 -11.70 15.31
N VAL A 102 -7.06 -11.57 15.24
CA VAL A 102 -6.39 -10.66 14.29
C VAL A 102 -6.06 -11.42 13.01
N GLY A 103 -6.69 -11.03 11.89
CA GLY A 103 -6.41 -11.58 10.55
C GLY A 103 -7.21 -12.83 10.18
N GLU A 104 -8.14 -13.27 11.03
CA GLU A 104 -9.06 -14.42 10.88
C GLU A 104 -8.37 -15.80 10.84
N ARG A 105 -7.28 -15.94 10.07
CA ARG A 105 -6.32 -17.05 10.15
C ARG A 105 -4.92 -16.53 10.44
N GLY A 106 -4.18 -17.26 11.24
CA GLY A 106 -2.83 -16.88 11.63
C GLY A 106 -1.97 -18.07 12.04
N LEU A 107 -0.66 -17.86 12.13
CA LEU A 107 0.25 -18.84 12.70
C LEU A 107 0.24 -18.77 14.22
N VAL A 108 -0.09 -19.88 14.87
CA VAL A 108 -0.14 -20.02 16.34
C VAL A 108 0.94 -21.00 16.79
N ALA A 109 1.65 -20.65 17.85
CA ALA A 109 2.67 -21.49 18.44
C ALA A 109 2.06 -22.79 18.98
N LEU A 110 2.61 -23.93 18.56
CA LEU A 110 2.24 -25.27 19.05
C LEU A 110 3.17 -25.75 20.17
N LYS A 111 4.34 -25.12 20.29
CA LYS A 111 5.40 -25.39 21.27
C LYS A 111 6.03 -24.08 21.71
N ASN A 112 6.77 -24.10 22.82
CA ASN A 112 7.59 -22.97 23.23
C ASN A 112 8.58 -22.57 22.12
N ILE A 113 8.58 -21.29 21.78
CA ILE A 113 9.47 -20.65 20.80
C ILE A 113 10.34 -19.65 21.55
N ARG A 114 11.66 -19.72 21.35
CA ARG A 114 12.60 -18.81 22.00
C ARG A 114 12.79 -17.54 21.18
N LYS A 115 13.11 -16.43 21.84
CA LYS A 115 13.60 -15.23 21.16
C LYS A 115 14.85 -15.55 20.33
N GLY A 116 14.93 -15.02 19.11
CA GLY A 116 16.04 -15.24 18.18
C GLY A 116 16.01 -16.62 17.52
N GLU A 117 15.00 -17.44 17.81
CA GLU A 117 14.83 -18.71 17.15
C GLU A 117 14.46 -18.47 15.68
N LYS A 118 15.22 -19.11 14.78
CA LYS A 118 14.94 -19.17 13.36
C LYS A 118 13.87 -20.22 13.14
N LEU A 119 12.65 -19.76 12.89
CA LEU A 119 11.54 -20.57 12.43
C LEU A 119 11.39 -20.37 10.93
N LEU A 120 10.56 -21.20 10.30
CA LEU A 120 10.32 -21.19 8.87
C LEU A 120 11.55 -21.62 8.04
N PHE A 121 11.37 -22.70 7.29
CA PHE A 121 12.16 -23.02 6.12
C PHE A 121 11.17 -23.41 5.03
N VAL A 122 10.77 -22.46 4.18
CA VAL A 122 10.01 -22.78 2.97
C VAL A 122 11.02 -23.15 1.89
N PRO A 123 11.00 -24.38 1.35
CA PRO A 123 11.88 -24.75 0.25
C PRO A 123 11.74 -23.73 -0.89
N PRO A 124 12.84 -23.25 -1.49
CA PRO A 124 12.79 -22.31 -2.61
C PRO A 124 11.90 -22.79 -3.77
N SER A 125 11.74 -24.11 -3.92
CA SER A 125 10.85 -24.72 -4.91
C SER A 125 9.37 -24.40 -4.71
N LEU A 126 8.91 -24.05 -3.50
CA LEU A 126 7.51 -23.71 -3.20
C LEU A 126 7.22 -22.21 -3.33
N VAL A 127 8.26 -21.38 -3.34
CA VAL A 127 8.15 -19.93 -3.44
C VAL A 127 7.76 -19.53 -4.87
N ILE A 128 6.83 -18.57 -4.99
CA ILE A 128 6.43 -18.01 -6.28
C ILE A 128 7.17 -16.69 -6.48
N THR A 129 7.99 -16.63 -7.53
CA THR A 129 8.84 -15.49 -7.90
C THR A 129 8.67 -15.19 -9.41
N PRO A 130 9.12 -14.03 -9.90
CA PRO A 130 9.13 -13.74 -11.35
C PRO A 130 9.89 -14.79 -12.19
N ASP A 131 10.83 -15.51 -11.55
CA ASP A 131 11.66 -16.54 -12.17
C ASP A 131 11.05 -17.96 -12.08
N SER A 132 9.93 -18.13 -11.39
CA SER A 132 9.32 -19.45 -11.19
C SER A 132 8.87 -20.07 -12.53
N GLN A 133 8.97 -21.39 -12.63
CA GLN A 133 8.49 -22.14 -13.78
C GLN A 133 6.96 -22.11 -13.81
N TRP A 134 6.40 -21.78 -14.97
CA TRP A 134 4.96 -21.73 -15.21
C TRP A 134 4.47 -23.15 -15.53
N GLY A 135 3.28 -23.51 -15.05
CA GLY A 135 2.57 -24.72 -15.46
C GLY A 135 2.18 -24.69 -16.93
N TYR A 136 2.05 -23.49 -17.51
CA TYR A 136 1.95 -23.24 -18.94
C TYR A 136 3.13 -22.36 -19.41
N PRO A 137 4.26 -22.96 -19.82
CA PRO A 137 5.51 -22.25 -20.13
C PRO A 137 5.38 -21.17 -21.21
N GLU A 138 4.57 -21.41 -22.24
CA GLU A 138 4.38 -20.52 -23.38
C GLU A 138 3.86 -19.13 -22.94
N ALA A 139 2.97 -19.08 -21.93
CA ALA A 139 2.51 -17.81 -21.38
C ALA A 139 3.65 -17.00 -20.75
N GLY A 140 4.51 -17.65 -19.98
CA GLY A 140 5.67 -17.00 -19.36
C GLY A 140 6.69 -16.50 -20.38
N GLU A 141 6.94 -17.26 -21.44
CA GLU A 141 7.84 -16.88 -22.54
C GLU A 141 7.35 -15.65 -23.29
N VAL A 142 6.05 -15.61 -23.64
CA VAL A 142 5.44 -14.45 -24.30
C VAL A 142 5.58 -13.20 -23.43
N LEU A 143 5.25 -13.26 -22.14
CA LEU A 143 5.34 -12.08 -21.27
C LEU A 143 6.79 -11.57 -21.11
N LYS A 144 7.76 -12.48 -21.04
CA LYS A 144 9.19 -12.12 -21.00
C LYS A 144 9.66 -11.47 -22.30
N GLN A 145 9.20 -11.95 -23.47
CA GLN A 145 9.51 -11.34 -24.76
C GLN A 145 9.02 -9.88 -24.83
N TYR A 146 7.87 -9.58 -24.23
CA TYR A 146 7.32 -8.22 -24.14
C TYR A 146 7.89 -7.39 -22.97
N SER A 147 8.90 -7.90 -22.25
CA SER A 147 9.55 -7.23 -21.12
C SER A 147 8.54 -6.75 -20.06
N VAL A 148 7.55 -7.58 -19.75
CA VAL A 148 6.54 -7.27 -18.73
C VAL A 148 7.22 -7.14 -17.36
N PRO A 149 7.00 -6.06 -16.60
CA PRO A 149 7.61 -5.88 -15.27
C PRO A 149 7.19 -6.95 -14.26
N ASP A 150 8.00 -7.17 -13.22
CA ASP A 150 7.83 -8.24 -12.22
C ASP A 150 6.44 -8.30 -11.59
N TRP A 151 5.85 -7.16 -11.22
CA TRP A 151 4.55 -7.13 -10.55
C TRP A 151 3.40 -7.61 -11.45
N PRO A 152 3.20 -7.04 -12.66
CA PRO A 152 2.25 -7.60 -13.62
C PRO A 152 2.59 -9.03 -14.05
N LEU A 153 3.88 -9.39 -14.18
CA LEU A 153 4.28 -10.76 -14.53
C LEU A 153 3.84 -11.77 -13.45
N LEU A 154 4.09 -11.47 -12.18
CA LEU A 154 3.63 -12.27 -11.04
C LEU A 154 2.11 -12.34 -10.93
N ALA A 155 1.43 -11.23 -11.22
CA ALA A 155 -0.03 -11.18 -11.23
C ALA A 155 -0.60 -12.17 -12.26
N ILE A 156 -0.04 -12.18 -13.48
CA ILE A 156 -0.47 -13.07 -14.55
C ILE A 156 -0.05 -14.52 -14.28
N LEU A 157 1.14 -14.75 -13.68
CA LEU A 157 1.56 -16.08 -13.22
C LEU A 157 0.54 -16.65 -12.25
N LEU A 158 0.11 -15.86 -11.26
CA LEU A 158 -0.85 -16.31 -10.26
C LEU A 158 -2.22 -16.64 -10.88
N ILE A 159 -2.69 -15.86 -11.86
CA ILE A 159 -3.93 -16.14 -12.60
C ILE A 159 -3.79 -17.43 -13.42
N SER A 160 -2.67 -17.58 -14.13
CA SER A 160 -2.37 -18.76 -14.94
C SER A 160 -2.39 -20.03 -14.08
N GLU A 161 -1.66 -20.02 -12.97
CA GLU A 161 -1.64 -21.15 -12.02
C GLU A 161 -3.00 -21.41 -11.39
N ALA A 162 -3.77 -20.36 -11.07
CA ALA A 162 -5.12 -20.53 -10.54
C ALA A 162 -6.06 -21.19 -11.56
N SER A 163 -5.92 -20.86 -12.84
CA SER A 163 -6.74 -21.42 -13.93
C SER A 163 -6.50 -22.92 -14.17
N LEU A 164 -5.30 -23.42 -13.83
CA LEU A 164 -4.97 -24.85 -13.90
C LEU A 164 -5.65 -25.69 -12.80
N GLN A 165 -6.27 -25.05 -11.80
CA GLN A 165 -6.96 -25.70 -10.70
C GLN A 165 -6.08 -26.80 -10.06
N LYS A 166 -6.58 -28.03 -9.95
CA LYS A 166 -5.87 -29.17 -9.33
C LYS A 166 -4.58 -29.56 -10.05
N SER A 167 -4.41 -29.16 -11.32
CA SER A 167 -3.20 -29.42 -12.09
C SER A 167 -2.05 -28.47 -11.74
N SER A 168 -2.33 -27.33 -11.10
CA SER A 168 -1.27 -26.46 -10.58
C SER A 168 -0.58 -27.12 -9.39
N ARG A 169 0.74 -27.05 -9.38
CA ARG A 169 1.55 -27.43 -8.23
C ARG A 169 1.28 -26.57 -6.99
N TRP A 170 0.73 -25.36 -7.18
CA TRP A 170 0.35 -24.43 -6.10
C TRP A 170 -1.16 -24.45 -5.81
N SER A 171 -1.90 -25.43 -6.33
CA SER A 171 -3.36 -25.51 -6.19
C SER A 171 -3.86 -25.34 -4.74
N ASN A 172 -3.24 -26.04 -3.78
CA ASN A 172 -3.59 -25.92 -2.36
C ASN A 172 -3.28 -24.52 -1.79
N TYR A 173 -2.15 -23.93 -2.16
CA TYR A 173 -1.82 -22.56 -1.77
C TYR A 173 -2.84 -21.55 -2.33
N ILE A 174 -3.12 -21.61 -3.63
CA ILE A 174 -4.08 -20.72 -4.28
C ILE A 174 -5.48 -20.88 -3.69
N SER A 175 -5.90 -22.12 -3.39
CA SER A 175 -7.19 -22.39 -2.75
C SER A 175 -7.29 -21.77 -1.34
N ALA A 176 -6.17 -21.64 -0.63
CA ALA A 176 -6.10 -21.06 0.70
C ALA A 176 -6.00 -19.52 0.69
N LEU A 177 -5.75 -18.89 -0.46
CA LEU A 177 -5.78 -17.44 -0.58
C LEU A 177 -7.20 -16.88 -0.42
N PRO A 178 -7.36 -15.64 0.08
CA PRO A 178 -8.68 -15.01 0.17
C PRO A 178 -9.24 -14.77 -1.24
N ARG A 179 -10.50 -15.18 -1.45
CA ARG A 179 -11.23 -14.91 -2.70
C ARG A 179 -11.49 -13.42 -2.90
N GLN A 180 -11.71 -12.68 -1.81
CA GLN A 180 -11.92 -11.23 -1.81
C GLN A 180 -11.04 -10.56 -0.76
N PRO A 181 -9.83 -10.09 -1.12
CA PRO A 181 -9.00 -9.27 -0.23
C PRO A 181 -9.71 -7.97 0.18
N TYR A 182 -9.46 -7.48 1.40
CA TYR A 182 -10.16 -6.31 1.97
C TYR A 182 -9.51 -4.95 1.67
N SER A 183 -8.46 -4.90 0.84
CA SER A 183 -7.73 -3.66 0.57
C SER A 183 -8.59 -2.61 -0.16
N LEU A 184 -8.13 -1.36 -0.16
CA LEU A 184 -8.84 -0.27 -0.84
C LEU A 184 -8.98 -0.45 -2.36
N LEU A 185 -8.25 -1.41 -2.97
CA LEU A 185 -8.41 -1.78 -4.38
C LEU A 185 -9.84 -2.27 -4.72
N TYR A 186 -10.56 -2.76 -3.71
CA TYR A 186 -11.92 -3.30 -3.83
C TYR A 186 -13.01 -2.33 -3.41
N TRP A 187 -12.63 -1.12 -3.00
CA TRP A 187 -13.60 -0.08 -2.69
C TRP A 187 -14.01 0.62 -3.98
N THR A 188 -15.31 0.80 -4.16
CA THR A 188 -15.85 1.56 -5.28
C THR A 188 -15.53 3.04 -5.14
N ARG A 189 -15.59 3.79 -6.24
CA ARG A 189 -15.39 5.24 -6.20
C ARG A 189 -16.35 5.93 -5.22
N ALA A 190 -17.61 5.51 -5.18
CA ALA A 190 -18.61 6.02 -4.25
C ALA A 190 -18.28 5.68 -2.78
N GLU A 191 -17.79 4.47 -2.50
CA GLU A 191 -17.34 4.08 -1.14
C GLU A 191 -16.14 4.93 -0.70
N LEU A 192 -15.16 5.15 -1.59
CA LEU A 192 -14.00 6.00 -1.31
C LEU A 192 -14.43 7.45 -1.05
N ASP A 193 -15.22 8.04 -1.94
CA ASP A 193 -15.67 9.43 -1.82
C ASP A 193 -16.60 9.65 -0.63
N ARG A 194 -17.34 8.62 -0.19
CA ARG A 194 -18.21 8.71 1.00
C ARG A 194 -17.45 8.52 2.30
N TYR A 195 -16.63 7.48 2.40
CA TYR A 195 -16.05 7.04 3.66
C TYR A 195 -14.65 7.61 3.91
N LEU A 196 -13.90 7.97 2.88
CA LEU A 196 -12.55 8.50 3.02
C LEU A 196 -12.45 9.96 2.58
N GLU A 197 -13.56 10.70 2.51
CA GLU A 197 -13.58 12.09 2.05
C GLU A 197 -12.57 12.96 2.79
N ALA A 198 -12.41 12.73 4.10
CA ALA A 198 -11.53 13.50 4.97
C ALA A 198 -10.06 13.15 4.74
N SER A 199 -9.74 11.87 4.60
CA SER A 199 -8.38 11.34 4.52
C SER A 199 -7.74 11.50 3.14
N GLN A 200 -6.46 11.87 3.13
CA GLN A 200 -5.68 11.94 1.90
C GLN A 200 -5.30 10.56 1.34
N ILE A 201 -5.46 9.47 2.11
CA ILE A 201 -5.26 8.12 1.57
C ILE A 201 -6.23 7.83 0.42
N ARG A 202 -7.38 8.53 0.37
CA ARG A 202 -8.38 8.44 -0.70
C ARG A 202 -7.77 8.65 -2.08
N GLU A 203 -6.93 9.67 -2.24
CA GLU A 203 -6.30 9.97 -3.53
C GLU A 203 -5.31 8.87 -3.94
N ARG A 204 -4.53 8.34 -2.99
CA ARG A 204 -3.63 7.19 -3.23
C ARG A 204 -4.39 5.91 -3.59
N ALA A 205 -5.58 5.70 -3.00
CA ALA A 205 -6.45 4.58 -3.34
C ALA A 205 -7.00 4.70 -4.76
N ILE A 206 -7.49 5.89 -5.14
CA ILE A 206 -7.96 6.18 -6.50
C ILE A 206 -6.83 5.95 -7.51
N GLU A 207 -5.65 6.51 -7.25
CA GLU A 207 -4.47 6.35 -8.12
C GLU A 207 -4.11 4.87 -8.28
N ARG A 208 -4.10 4.10 -7.18
CA ARG A 208 -3.82 2.65 -7.22
C ARG A 208 -4.82 1.89 -8.08
N ILE A 209 -6.11 2.17 -7.92
CA ILE A 209 -7.16 1.53 -8.73
C ILE A 209 -6.95 1.87 -10.21
N THR A 210 -6.74 3.15 -10.53
CA THR A 210 -6.49 3.62 -11.89
C THR A 210 -5.24 2.96 -12.49
N ASN A 211 -4.15 2.84 -11.73
CA ASN A 211 -2.91 2.22 -12.20
C ASN A 211 -3.08 0.73 -12.48
N VAL A 212 -3.78 -0.02 -11.63
CA VAL A 212 -4.07 -1.45 -11.86
C VAL A 212 -4.94 -1.64 -13.11
N ILE A 213 -6.01 -0.85 -13.25
CA ILE A 213 -6.88 -0.89 -14.43
C ILE A 213 -6.11 -0.50 -15.70
N GLY A 214 -5.31 0.56 -15.64
CA GLY A 214 -4.48 1.01 -16.76
C GLY A 214 -3.47 -0.05 -17.19
N THR A 215 -2.82 -0.70 -16.23
CA THR A 215 -1.88 -1.81 -16.50
C THR A 215 -2.58 -2.99 -17.17
N TYR A 216 -3.77 -3.37 -16.70
CA TYR A 216 -4.57 -4.41 -17.34
C TYR A 216 -4.92 -4.06 -18.79
N ASN A 217 -5.44 -2.85 -19.03
CA ASN A 217 -5.85 -2.40 -20.35
C ASN A 217 -4.66 -2.38 -21.33
N ASP A 218 -3.51 -1.93 -20.87
CA ASP A 218 -2.27 -1.92 -21.65
C ASP A 218 -1.82 -3.34 -22.02
N LEU A 219 -1.81 -4.29 -21.07
CA LEU A 219 -1.49 -5.70 -21.33
C LEU A 219 -2.50 -6.37 -22.27
N ARG A 220 -3.79 -6.09 -22.10
CA ARG A 220 -4.86 -6.61 -22.96
C ARG A 220 -4.65 -6.18 -24.40
N LEU A 221 -4.36 -4.91 -24.63
CA LEU A 221 -4.14 -4.35 -25.97
C LEU A 221 -2.83 -4.83 -26.60
N ARG A 222 -1.73 -4.84 -25.83
CA ARG A 222 -0.39 -5.15 -26.37
C ARG A 222 -0.12 -6.65 -26.53
N ILE A 223 -0.71 -7.47 -25.66
CA ILE A 223 -0.37 -8.90 -25.50
C ILE A 223 -1.63 -9.78 -25.58
N PHE A 224 -2.58 -9.70 -24.64
CA PHE A 224 -3.62 -10.73 -24.51
C PHE A 224 -4.47 -10.88 -25.79
N SER A 225 -4.85 -9.77 -26.41
CA SER A 225 -5.63 -9.78 -27.66
C SER A 225 -4.89 -10.40 -28.86
N LYS A 226 -3.55 -10.44 -28.82
CA LYS A 226 -2.73 -11.06 -29.88
C LYS A 226 -2.52 -12.56 -29.68
N TYR A 227 -2.67 -13.03 -28.45
CA TYR A 227 -2.48 -14.43 -28.08
C TYR A 227 -3.71 -14.94 -27.29
N PRO A 228 -4.93 -14.90 -27.86
CA PRO A 228 -6.15 -15.27 -27.16
C PRO A 228 -6.17 -16.75 -26.73
N ASP A 229 -5.47 -17.62 -27.46
CA ASP A 229 -5.32 -19.04 -27.09
C ASP A 229 -4.46 -19.24 -25.82
N ILE A 230 -3.56 -18.30 -25.53
CA ILE A 230 -2.66 -18.31 -24.37
C ILE A 230 -3.26 -17.52 -23.21
N PHE A 231 -3.95 -16.41 -23.52
CA PHE A 231 -4.56 -15.50 -22.55
C PHE A 231 -6.06 -15.31 -22.82
N PRO A 232 -6.89 -16.37 -22.65
CA PRO A 232 -8.33 -16.28 -22.84
C PRO A 232 -8.99 -15.22 -21.94
N GLU A 233 -9.93 -14.43 -22.49
CA GLU A 233 -10.56 -13.30 -21.77
C GLU A 233 -11.41 -13.76 -20.57
N GLU A 234 -11.99 -14.96 -20.64
CA GLU A 234 -12.72 -15.59 -19.55
C GLU A 234 -11.84 -15.88 -18.32
N VAL A 235 -10.52 -16.02 -18.50
CA VAL A 235 -9.54 -16.24 -17.41
C VAL A 235 -8.77 -14.96 -17.10
N PHE A 236 -8.26 -14.27 -18.12
CA PHE A 236 -7.42 -13.08 -18.01
C PHE A 236 -8.24 -11.79 -18.22
N ASN A 237 -9.24 -11.60 -17.36
CA ASN A 237 -10.08 -10.40 -17.30
C ASN A 237 -9.64 -9.43 -16.18
N LEU A 238 -10.30 -8.27 -16.13
CA LEU A 238 -10.01 -7.25 -15.13
C LEU A 238 -10.26 -7.73 -13.70
N GLU A 239 -11.23 -8.62 -13.47
CA GLU A 239 -11.58 -9.08 -12.12
C GLU A 239 -10.52 -10.01 -11.55
N THR A 240 -10.05 -10.99 -12.33
CA THR A 240 -8.95 -11.89 -11.95
C THR A 240 -7.63 -11.12 -11.84
N PHE A 241 -7.42 -10.10 -12.68
CA PHE A 241 -6.27 -9.19 -12.57
C PHE A 241 -6.30 -8.35 -11.29
N LYS A 242 -7.45 -7.75 -10.94
CA LYS A 242 -7.63 -7.05 -9.66
C LYS A 242 -7.44 -8.01 -8.48
N TRP A 243 -7.95 -9.23 -8.57
CA TRP A 243 -7.73 -10.27 -7.57
C TRP A 243 -6.25 -10.53 -7.32
N SER A 244 -5.51 -10.82 -8.38
CA SER A 244 -4.08 -11.12 -8.28
C SER A 244 -3.30 -9.94 -7.68
N PHE A 245 -3.57 -8.70 -8.11
CA PHE A 245 -2.95 -7.52 -7.49
C PHE A 245 -3.35 -7.34 -6.02
N GLY A 246 -4.60 -7.66 -5.65
CA GLY A 246 -5.02 -7.65 -4.25
C GLY A 246 -4.24 -8.64 -3.39
N ILE A 247 -3.95 -9.84 -3.91
CA ILE A 247 -3.06 -10.81 -3.28
C ILE A 247 -1.63 -10.25 -3.19
N LEU A 248 -1.08 -9.74 -4.29
CA LEU A 248 0.28 -9.21 -4.30
C LEU A 248 0.46 -8.05 -3.30
N PHE A 249 -0.48 -7.10 -3.24
CA PHE A 249 -0.38 -5.99 -2.29
C PHE A 249 -0.42 -6.42 -0.82
N SER A 250 -1.11 -7.53 -0.52
CA SER A 250 -1.33 -7.98 0.85
C SER A 250 -0.36 -9.08 1.31
N ARG A 251 0.25 -9.84 0.39
CA ARG A 251 1.02 -11.06 0.71
C ARG A 251 2.41 -11.13 0.09
N LEU A 252 2.74 -10.25 -0.86
CA LEU A 252 4.05 -10.24 -1.49
C LEU A 252 5.10 -9.73 -0.51
N VAL A 253 6.14 -10.53 -0.27
CA VAL A 253 7.28 -10.14 0.56
C VAL A 253 8.42 -9.67 -0.31
N ARG A 254 9.19 -8.69 0.20
CA ARG A 254 10.45 -8.28 -0.40
C ARG A 254 11.58 -8.92 0.41
N LEU A 255 12.54 -9.53 -0.26
CA LEU A 255 13.65 -10.27 0.35
C LEU A 255 14.97 -9.46 0.20
N PRO A 256 15.38 -8.67 1.22
CA PRO A 256 16.58 -7.85 1.16
C PRO A 256 17.84 -8.63 0.79
N SER A 257 18.03 -9.81 1.38
CA SER A 257 19.22 -10.64 1.14
C SER A 257 19.29 -11.24 -0.27
N MET A 258 18.22 -11.08 -1.07
CA MET A 258 18.17 -11.41 -2.49
C MET A 258 18.10 -10.17 -3.40
N GLY A 259 18.73 -9.07 -2.98
CA GLY A 259 18.75 -7.83 -3.79
C GLY A 259 17.38 -7.15 -3.86
N GLY A 260 16.50 -7.39 -2.88
CA GLY A 260 15.16 -6.81 -2.86
C GLY A 260 14.18 -7.44 -3.85
N ARG A 261 14.44 -8.67 -4.30
CA ARG A 261 13.49 -9.48 -5.07
C ARG A 261 12.18 -9.67 -4.30
N VAL A 262 11.09 -9.87 -5.04
CA VAL A 262 9.75 -10.06 -4.49
C VAL A 262 9.29 -11.50 -4.65
N ALA A 263 8.52 -12.00 -3.68
CA ALA A 263 8.07 -13.38 -3.65
C ALA A 263 6.74 -13.55 -2.91
N LEU A 264 5.90 -14.49 -3.36
CA LEU A 264 4.87 -15.08 -2.51
C LEU A 264 5.46 -16.32 -1.84
N VAL A 265 5.28 -16.41 -0.53
CA VAL A 265 5.91 -17.45 0.29
C VAL A 265 4.79 -18.21 1.00
N PRO A 266 4.31 -19.33 0.41
CA PRO A 266 3.28 -20.14 1.02
C PRO A 266 3.61 -20.47 2.48
N TRP A 267 2.59 -20.46 3.34
CA TRP A 267 2.68 -20.59 4.81
C TRP A 267 3.18 -19.33 5.52
N ALA A 268 4.27 -18.73 5.07
CA ALA A 268 4.85 -17.55 5.72
C ALA A 268 3.92 -16.33 5.61
N ASP A 269 3.17 -16.24 4.51
CA ASP A 269 2.16 -15.22 4.28
C ASP A 269 0.87 -15.39 5.14
N MET A 270 0.83 -16.38 6.03
CA MET A 270 -0.19 -16.52 7.09
C MET A 270 0.22 -15.83 8.40
N LEU A 271 1.42 -15.24 8.48
CA LEU A 271 1.80 -14.38 9.61
C LEU A 271 1.04 -13.05 9.53
N ASN A 272 0.34 -12.70 10.61
CA ASN A 272 -0.37 -11.43 10.71
C ASN A 272 0.52 -10.31 11.24
N HIS A 273 0.08 -9.07 11.00
CA HIS A 273 0.79 -7.89 11.46
C HIS A 273 0.57 -7.62 12.95
N ASN A 274 1.63 -7.20 13.64
CA ASN A 274 1.53 -6.46 14.89
C ASN A 274 2.50 -5.26 14.86
N CYS A 275 2.05 -4.10 15.37
CA CYS A 275 2.85 -2.87 15.39
C CYS A 275 4.01 -2.90 16.40
N GLU A 276 3.99 -3.85 17.35
CA GLU A 276 5.01 -4.01 18.40
C GLU A 276 6.17 -4.91 17.99
N VAL A 277 6.07 -5.61 16.86
CA VAL A 277 7.12 -6.51 16.37
C VAL A 277 7.92 -5.86 15.24
N GLU A 278 9.22 -6.16 15.20
CA GLU A 278 10.13 -5.70 14.15
C GLU A 278 10.60 -6.84 13.24
N THR A 279 10.13 -8.06 13.47
CA THR A 279 10.48 -9.24 12.68
C THR A 279 10.01 -9.12 11.24
N PHE A 280 10.79 -9.69 10.32
CA PHE A 280 10.45 -9.79 8.90
C PHE A 280 10.96 -11.12 8.33
N LEU A 281 10.51 -11.44 7.12
CA LEU A 281 10.97 -12.59 6.35
C LEU A 281 12.17 -12.20 5.51
N ASP A 282 13.24 -12.99 5.56
CA ASP A 282 14.39 -12.80 4.67
C ASP A 282 15.00 -14.13 4.25
N TYR A 283 15.84 -14.08 3.22
CA TYR A 283 16.57 -15.22 2.73
C TYR A 283 17.86 -15.45 3.52
N ASP A 284 17.97 -16.62 4.16
CA ASP A 284 19.18 -17.05 4.84
C ASP A 284 20.08 -17.82 3.86
N LYS A 285 21.24 -17.24 3.56
CA LYS A 285 22.24 -17.83 2.64
C LYS A 285 22.79 -19.16 3.14
N SER A 286 22.83 -19.36 4.46
CA SER A 286 23.40 -20.59 5.06
C SER A 286 22.48 -21.79 4.85
N THR A 287 21.18 -21.60 5.06
CA THR A 287 20.16 -22.64 4.90
C THR A 287 19.58 -22.68 3.48
N LYS A 288 19.88 -21.67 2.64
CA LYS A 288 19.34 -21.49 1.29
C LYS A 288 17.81 -21.48 1.26
N GLY A 289 17.19 -20.82 2.22
CA GLY A 289 15.74 -20.74 2.35
C GLY A 289 15.26 -19.42 2.94
N ILE A 290 13.95 -19.20 2.88
CA ILE A 290 13.32 -18.04 3.52
C ILE A 290 13.07 -18.39 4.99
N VAL A 291 13.53 -17.51 5.88
CA VAL A 291 13.53 -17.69 7.33
C VAL A 291 12.77 -16.55 8.00
N PHE A 292 12.04 -16.89 9.06
CA PHE A 292 11.42 -15.98 10.00
C PHE A 292 12.17 -16.07 11.32
N THR A 293 12.82 -14.98 11.74
CA THR A 293 13.51 -14.93 13.04
C THR A 293 12.67 -14.18 14.04
N THR A 294 12.40 -14.80 15.18
CA THR A 294 11.56 -14.23 16.24
C THR A 294 12.30 -13.15 17.04
N ASP A 295 11.62 -12.07 17.40
CA ASP A 295 12.14 -10.98 18.25
C ASP A 295 11.81 -11.17 19.74
N ARG A 296 10.88 -12.08 20.04
CA ARG A 296 10.39 -12.40 21.38
C ARG A 296 10.08 -13.89 21.53
N GLN A 297 9.86 -14.32 22.77
CA GLN A 297 9.40 -15.68 23.09
C GLN A 297 7.90 -15.83 22.85
N TYR A 298 7.46 -17.04 22.50
CA TYR A 298 6.04 -17.38 22.37
C TYR A 298 5.72 -18.69 23.10
N GLN A 299 4.59 -18.72 23.80
CA GLN A 299 4.02 -19.89 24.46
C GLN A 299 3.00 -20.60 23.55
N PRO A 300 2.76 -21.91 23.75
CA PRO A 300 1.70 -22.63 23.05
C PRO A 300 0.36 -21.90 23.13
N GLY A 301 -0.32 -21.76 22.00
CA GLY A 301 -1.58 -21.01 21.88
C GLY A 301 -1.42 -19.53 21.55
N GLU A 302 -0.22 -18.95 21.65
CA GLU A 302 0.02 -17.57 21.25
C GLU A 302 0.17 -17.42 19.73
N GLN A 303 -0.51 -16.42 19.17
CA GLN A 303 -0.30 -16.05 17.78
C GLN A 303 1.09 -15.42 17.59
N VAL A 304 1.77 -15.87 16.54
CA VAL A 304 3.07 -15.35 16.11
C VAL A 304 2.86 -14.29 15.05
N PHE A 305 3.47 -13.13 15.25
CA PHE A 305 3.28 -11.95 14.42
C PHE A 305 4.55 -11.54 13.68
N ILE A 306 4.36 -10.75 12.62
CA ILE A 306 5.42 -10.15 11.82
C ILE A 306 5.17 -8.64 11.62
N SER A 307 6.22 -7.89 11.27
CA SER A 307 6.07 -6.52 10.79
C SER A 307 5.77 -6.53 9.28
N TYR A 308 4.70 -5.85 8.87
CA TYR A 308 4.45 -5.55 7.45
C TYR A 308 5.24 -4.31 6.98
N GLY A 309 6.14 -3.81 7.84
CA GLY A 309 6.95 -2.63 7.62
C GLY A 309 6.39 -1.40 8.35
N ARG A 310 7.23 -0.36 8.40
CA ARG A 310 6.90 0.94 9.00
C ARG A 310 5.94 1.70 8.09
N LYS A 311 4.64 1.51 8.31
CA LYS A 311 3.55 2.04 7.49
C LYS A 311 2.58 2.84 8.34
N SER A 312 1.98 3.87 7.75
CA SER A 312 0.87 4.57 8.41
C SER A 312 -0.38 3.70 8.46
N ASN A 313 -1.34 4.04 9.31
CA ASN A 313 -2.62 3.33 9.35
C ASN A 313 -3.35 3.41 7.99
N GLY A 314 -3.24 4.55 7.29
CA GLY A 314 -3.76 4.70 5.94
C GLY A 314 -3.09 3.72 4.96
N GLU A 315 -1.78 3.56 5.05
CA GLU A 315 -1.05 2.60 4.20
C GLU A 315 -1.38 1.14 4.50
N LEU A 316 -1.63 0.82 5.76
CA LEU A 316 -2.08 -0.51 6.18
C LEU A 316 -3.47 -0.81 5.62
N LEU A 317 -4.40 0.15 5.72
CA LEU A 317 -5.74 0.01 5.11
C LEU A 317 -5.65 -0.13 3.59
N LEU A 318 -4.82 0.70 2.95
CA LEU A 318 -4.63 0.75 1.50
C LEU A 318 -4.13 -0.58 0.90
N SER A 319 -3.27 -1.32 1.60
CA SER A 319 -2.69 -2.57 1.10
C SER A 319 -3.29 -3.85 1.70
N TYR A 320 -3.67 -3.83 2.99
CA TYR A 320 -4.05 -5.03 3.74
C TYR A 320 -5.50 -5.02 4.21
N GLY A 321 -6.17 -3.87 4.23
CA GLY A 321 -7.60 -3.79 4.55
C GLY A 321 -7.93 -3.75 6.05
N PHE A 322 -7.00 -3.28 6.90
CA PHE A 322 -7.24 -3.08 8.33
C PHE A 322 -6.63 -1.78 8.83
N VAL A 323 -7.14 -1.30 9.97
CA VAL A 323 -6.61 -0.15 10.70
C VAL A 323 -6.24 -0.62 12.12
N PRO A 324 -4.96 -0.51 12.55
CA PRO A 324 -4.58 -0.77 13.94
C PRO A 324 -5.40 0.06 14.94
N ARG A 325 -5.51 -0.44 16.17
CA ARG A 325 -6.16 0.31 17.26
C ARG A 325 -5.49 1.67 17.45
N GLU A 326 -6.29 2.66 17.80
CA GLU A 326 -5.80 4.03 17.97
C GLU A 326 -4.62 4.07 18.95
N GLY A 327 -3.51 4.68 18.52
CA GLY A 327 -2.34 4.89 19.36
C GLY A 327 -1.38 3.69 19.47
N THR A 328 -1.67 2.54 18.85
CA THR A 328 -0.78 1.36 18.92
C THR A 328 0.26 1.32 17.81
N ASN A 329 0.06 2.03 16.69
CA ASN A 329 1.02 2.07 15.59
C ASN A 329 2.04 3.22 15.76
N PRO A 330 3.32 2.96 16.08
CA PRO A 330 4.32 4.00 16.26
C PRO A 330 4.76 4.66 14.94
N SER A 331 4.48 4.00 13.80
CA SER A 331 4.76 4.52 12.46
C SER A 331 3.58 5.29 11.86
N ASP A 332 2.50 5.49 12.63
CA ASP A 332 1.30 6.15 12.14
C ASP A 332 1.58 7.60 11.73
N SER A 333 1.00 8.01 10.60
CA SER A 333 1.16 9.34 10.04
C SER A 333 -0.07 9.76 9.24
N VAL A 334 -0.28 11.07 9.16
CA VAL A 334 -1.31 11.71 8.36
C VAL A 334 -0.65 12.65 7.36
N GLU A 335 -1.06 12.59 6.11
CA GLU A 335 -0.58 13.49 5.06
C GLU A 335 -1.24 14.87 5.21
N LEU A 336 -0.46 15.89 5.59
CA LEU A 336 -0.91 17.28 5.58
C LEU A 336 -0.66 17.91 4.21
N SER A 337 -1.74 18.36 3.56
CA SER A 337 -1.66 19.06 2.28
C SER A 337 -1.39 20.55 2.48
N LEU A 338 -0.32 21.04 1.85
CA LEU A 338 0.06 22.45 1.78
C LEU A 338 0.05 22.90 0.32
N SER A 339 -0.31 24.17 0.08
CA SER A 339 -0.37 24.69 -1.29
C SER A 339 0.04 26.16 -1.43
N LEU A 340 0.62 26.49 -2.57
CA LEU A 340 0.84 27.87 -3.00
C LEU A 340 -0.48 28.53 -3.40
N LYS A 341 -0.72 29.73 -2.86
CA LYS A 341 -1.88 30.54 -3.26
C LYS A 341 -1.59 31.23 -4.58
N LYS A 342 -2.49 31.11 -5.55
CA LYS A 342 -2.38 31.80 -6.85
C LYS A 342 -2.34 33.34 -6.75
N SER A 343 -2.79 33.89 -5.62
CA SER A 343 -2.73 35.32 -5.31
C SER A 343 -1.36 35.81 -4.84
N ASP A 344 -0.38 34.92 -4.65
CA ASP A 344 0.99 35.28 -4.28
C ASP A 344 1.68 36.02 -5.42
N ILE A 345 2.27 37.19 -5.13
CA ILE A 345 2.97 38.04 -6.10
C ILE A 345 4.14 37.29 -6.75
N CYS A 346 4.77 36.37 -6.02
CA CYS A 346 5.87 35.53 -6.46
C CYS A 346 5.42 34.11 -6.85
N TYR A 347 4.12 33.88 -7.10
CA TYR A 347 3.58 32.54 -7.40
C TYR A 347 4.32 31.83 -8.53
N LYS A 348 4.59 32.53 -9.64
CA LYS A 348 5.24 31.93 -10.81
C LYS A 348 6.67 31.49 -10.50
N GLU A 349 7.43 32.33 -9.82
CA GLU A 349 8.82 32.06 -9.44
C GLU A 349 8.91 30.92 -8.41
N LYS A 350 8.03 30.91 -7.39
CA LYS A 350 7.95 29.83 -6.40
C LYS A 350 7.54 28.50 -7.04
N LEU A 351 6.56 28.51 -7.94
CA LEU A 351 6.12 27.32 -8.66
C LEU A 351 7.23 26.77 -9.57
N GLU A 352 7.98 27.64 -10.24
CA GLU A 352 9.10 27.22 -11.08
C GLU A 352 10.20 26.56 -10.25
N ALA A 353 10.56 27.14 -9.10
CA ALA A 353 11.50 26.52 -8.16
C ALA A 353 11.04 25.14 -7.70
N LEU A 354 9.76 24.98 -7.34
CA LEU A 354 9.18 23.68 -6.98
C LEU A 354 9.30 22.66 -8.11
N ARG A 355 8.95 23.05 -9.35
CA ARG A 355 8.96 22.15 -10.52
C ARG A 355 10.36 21.62 -10.84
N LYS A 356 11.40 22.45 -10.74
CA LYS A 356 12.79 22.02 -10.93
C LYS A 356 13.20 20.90 -9.97
N HIS A 357 12.59 20.84 -8.79
CA HIS A 357 12.84 19.79 -7.80
C HIS A 357 11.77 18.67 -7.79
N GLY A 358 10.94 18.61 -8.82
CA GLY A 358 9.92 17.58 -9.01
C GLY A 358 8.74 17.71 -8.06
N LEU A 359 8.51 18.90 -7.51
CA LEU A 359 7.36 19.24 -6.69
C LEU A 359 6.34 20.03 -7.51
N SER A 360 5.11 20.07 -7.01
CA SER A 360 4.01 20.85 -7.60
C SER A 360 3.52 21.93 -6.63
N ALA A 361 2.60 22.79 -7.10
CA ALA A 361 1.99 23.83 -6.28
C ALA A 361 1.25 23.31 -5.04
N SER A 362 0.91 22.02 -4.97
CA SER A 362 0.28 21.39 -3.82
C SER A 362 1.08 20.15 -3.43
N GLN A 363 1.53 20.07 -2.19
CA GLN A 363 2.34 18.95 -1.70
C GLN A 363 1.74 18.40 -0.41
N CYS A 364 1.91 17.09 -0.20
CA CYS A 364 1.52 16.41 1.02
C CYS A 364 2.78 16.02 1.79
N PHE A 365 2.74 16.22 3.09
CA PHE A 365 3.84 15.87 3.98
C PHE A 365 3.32 15.01 5.15
N PRO A 366 3.97 13.88 5.47
CA PRO A 366 3.52 13.00 6.53
C PRO A 366 3.83 13.60 7.90
N ILE A 367 2.81 13.91 8.68
CA ILE A 367 2.94 14.34 10.09
C ILE A 367 2.72 13.14 10.99
N GLN A 368 3.51 13.03 12.05
CA GLN A 368 3.42 12.00 13.08
C GLN A 368 3.09 12.62 14.43
N ILE A 369 2.69 11.78 15.39
CA ILE A 369 2.46 12.24 16.77
C ILE A 369 3.71 12.87 17.42
N THR A 370 4.89 12.49 16.93
CA THR A 370 6.21 12.95 17.36
C THR A 370 6.63 14.27 16.72
N GLY A 371 6.02 14.69 15.62
CA GLY A 371 6.36 15.92 14.92
C GLY A 371 6.09 15.86 13.41
N TRP A 372 6.70 16.78 12.68
CA TRP A 372 6.60 16.91 11.23
C TRP A 372 7.98 16.93 10.58
N PRO A 373 8.10 16.54 9.29
CA PRO A 373 9.36 16.51 8.57
C PRO A 373 9.90 17.92 8.32
N LEU A 374 11.22 18.03 8.13
CA LEU A 374 11.89 19.30 7.84
C LEU A 374 11.49 19.84 6.47
N GLU A 375 11.18 18.94 5.54
CA GLU A 375 10.70 19.23 4.19
C GLU A 375 9.38 20.00 4.21
N LEU A 376 8.51 19.71 5.18
CA LEU A 376 7.27 20.46 5.40
C LEU A 376 7.60 21.92 5.77
N MET A 377 8.54 22.13 6.68
CA MET A 377 8.97 23.49 7.06
C MET A 377 9.64 24.22 5.90
N ALA A 378 10.50 23.56 5.13
CA ALA A 378 11.10 24.13 3.93
C ALA A 378 10.05 24.61 2.91
N TYR A 379 9.01 23.81 2.70
CA TYR A 379 7.87 24.21 1.87
C TYR A 379 7.12 25.40 2.48
N ALA A 380 6.87 25.39 3.79
CA ALA A 380 6.20 26.48 4.49
C ALA A 380 6.99 27.80 4.37
N TYR A 381 8.33 27.77 4.51
CA TYR A 381 9.18 28.94 4.28
C TYR A 381 9.03 29.48 2.86
N LEU A 382 9.09 28.60 1.85
CA LEU A 382 8.89 29.02 0.47
C LEU A 382 7.53 29.71 0.29
N VAL A 383 6.47 29.16 0.86
CA VAL A 383 5.12 29.71 0.77
C VAL A 383 5.06 31.11 1.37
N VAL A 384 5.60 31.33 2.57
CA VAL A 384 5.49 32.62 3.27
C VAL A 384 6.56 33.63 2.86
N SER A 385 7.58 33.23 2.11
CA SER A 385 8.70 34.09 1.77
C SER A 385 8.29 35.30 0.93
N PRO A 386 8.71 36.52 1.31
CA PRO A 386 8.42 37.75 0.57
C PRO A 386 9.29 37.90 -0.69
N PRO A 387 8.97 38.88 -1.58
CA PRO A 387 9.77 39.15 -2.77
C PRO A 387 11.25 39.48 -2.50
N SER A 388 11.59 40.03 -1.34
CA SER A 388 12.98 40.30 -0.95
C SER A 388 13.82 39.03 -0.78
N MET A 389 13.18 37.88 -0.56
CA MET A 389 13.83 36.57 -0.41
C MET A 389 13.83 35.75 -1.71
N ARG A 390 13.59 36.35 -2.88
CA ARG A 390 13.62 35.66 -4.19
C ARG A 390 14.87 34.81 -4.41
N GLY A 391 16.03 35.29 -3.96
CA GLY A 391 17.30 34.56 -4.05
C GLY A 391 17.35 33.25 -3.25
N LYS A 392 16.33 32.98 -2.42
CA LYS A 392 16.23 31.83 -1.52
C LYS A 392 15.18 30.81 -1.95
N PHE A 393 14.37 31.09 -2.97
CA PHE A 393 13.27 30.20 -3.37
C PHE A 393 13.77 28.83 -3.86
N GLU A 394 14.85 28.81 -4.64
CA GLU A 394 15.41 27.56 -5.15
C GLU A 394 15.91 26.66 -4.00
N GLU A 395 16.67 27.21 -3.04
CA GLU A 395 17.17 26.41 -1.91
C GLU A 395 16.03 25.88 -1.02
N MET A 396 14.97 26.67 -0.78
CA MET A 396 13.80 26.23 -0.02
C MET A 396 13.03 25.13 -0.76
N ALA A 397 12.83 25.27 -2.07
CA ALA A 397 12.18 24.25 -2.90
C ALA A 397 13.01 22.95 -2.96
N ALA A 398 14.33 23.06 -3.04
CA ALA A 398 15.24 21.92 -3.02
C ALA A 398 15.20 21.18 -1.69
N ALA A 399 15.16 21.91 -0.57
CA ALA A 399 15.05 21.34 0.78
C ALA A 399 13.66 20.76 1.07
N ALA A 400 12.60 21.27 0.45
CA ALA A 400 11.27 20.68 0.50
C ALA A 400 11.18 19.35 -0.28
N SER A 401 12.14 19.08 -1.17
CA SER A 401 12.18 17.84 -1.96
C SER A 401 12.98 16.76 -1.23
N ASN A 402 12.39 15.57 -1.13
CA ASN A 402 13.06 14.40 -0.55
C ASN A 402 14.25 13.88 -1.39
N LYS A 403 14.52 14.46 -2.57
CA LYS A 403 15.49 13.95 -3.56
C LYS A 403 16.92 14.48 -3.40
N THR A 404 17.15 15.52 -2.59
CA THR A 404 18.46 16.19 -2.52
C THR A 404 19.20 15.87 -1.21
N ASN A 405 20.53 15.77 -1.28
CA ASN A 405 21.43 15.66 -0.11
C ASN A 405 21.71 17.03 0.55
N ILE A 406 20.87 18.04 0.28
CA ILE A 406 21.06 19.41 0.80
C ILE A 406 20.77 19.44 2.30
N LYS A 407 21.38 20.40 3.01
CA LYS A 407 21.13 20.64 4.43
C LYS A 407 19.65 21.01 4.64
N LYS A 408 18.86 20.06 5.16
CA LYS A 408 17.41 20.22 5.38
C LYS A 408 17.04 21.03 6.62
N ASP A 409 17.97 21.22 7.55
CA ASP A 409 17.77 22.08 8.73
C ASP A 409 18.03 23.56 8.37
N MET A 410 17.17 24.08 7.49
CA MET A 410 17.15 25.49 7.12
C MET A 410 16.27 26.24 8.10
N LYS A 411 16.78 27.37 8.60
CA LYS A 411 16.04 28.25 9.50
C LYS A 411 16.11 29.66 8.97
N TYR A 412 14.98 30.32 8.93
CA TYR A 412 14.83 31.71 8.53
C TYR A 412 14.09 32.44 9.65
N PRO A 413 14.82 32.90 10.70
CA PRO A 413 14.21 33.51 11.87
C PRO A 413 13.23 34.65 11.54
N GLU A 414 13.48 35.39 10.46
CA GLU A 414 12.66 36.50 9.98
C GLU A 414 11.27 36.10 9.46
N ILE A 415 11.07 34.83 9.09
CA ILE A 415 9.80 34.29 8.58
C ILE A 415 9.32 33.04 9.33
N GLU A 416 9.97 32.68 10.44
CA GLU A 416 9.67 31.48 11.22
C GLU A 416 8.24 31.50 11.78
N GLU A 417 7.81 32.64 12.34
CA GLU A 417 6.48 32.76 12.91
C GLU A 417 5.40 32.56 11.83
N GLN A 418 5.58 33.19 10.67
CA GLN A 418 4.65 33.11 9.55
C GLN A 418 4.59 31.68 9.00
N ALA A 419 5.73 31.00 8.88
CA ALA A 419 5.78 29.61 8.43
C ALA A 419 5.06 28.68 9.41
N LEU A 420 5.31 28.81 10.72
CA LEU A 420 4.61 28.03 11.74
C LEU A 420 3.11 28.32 11.77
N GLN A 421 2.70 29.58 11.63
CA GLN A 421 1.29 29.97 11.55
C GLN A 421 0.63 29.37 10.30
N PHE A 422 1.29 29.38 9.14
CA PHE A 422 0.78 28.76 7.93
C PHE A 422 0.55 27.25 8.07
N VAL A 423 1.46 26.54 8.74
CA VAL A 423 1.30 25.11 9.04
C VAL A 423 0.15 24.88 10.03
N LEU A 424 0.01 25.74 11.04
CA LEU A 424 -1.10 25.69 12.00
C LEU A 424 -2.45 25.85 11.30
N ASP A 425 -2.61 26.85 10.44
CA ASP A 425 -3.85 27.11 9.70
C ASP A 425 -4.24 25.90 8.82
N SER A 426 -3.23 25.25 8.23
CA SER A 426 -3.41 24.03 7.43
C SER A 426 -3.85 22.83 8.29
N CYS A 427 -3.27 22.68 9.49
CA CYS A 427 -3.70 21.68 10.46
C CYS A 427 -5.16 21.93 10.90
N GLU A 428 -5.53 23.18 11.19
CA GLU A 428 -6.87 23.54 11.64
C GLU A 428 -7.94 23.30 10.57
N THR A 429 -7.62 23.62 9.32
CA THR A 429 -8.46 23.31 8.17
C THR A 429 -8.67 21.80 8.04
N SER A 430 -7.60 21.02 8.16
CA SER A 430 -7.68 19.56 8.10
C SER A 430 -8.51 19.00 9.27
N ILE A 431 -8.24 19.41 10.51
CA ILE A 431 -9.01 19.00 11.71
C ILE A 431 -10.51 19.26 11.54
N SER A 432 -10.89 20.41 10.97
CA SER A 432 -12.29 20.74 10.68
C SER A 432 -12.92 19.72 9.72
N LYS A 433 -12.20 19.36 8.66
CA LYS A 433 -12.64 18.33 7.69
C LYS A 433 -12.88 16.97 8.36
N TYR A 434 -11.92 16.49 9.14
CA TYR A 434 -12.04 15.22 9.89
C TYR A 434 -13.18 15.26 10.92
N SER A 435 -13.35 16.38 11.62
CA SER A 435 -14.39 16.52 12.64
C SER A 435 -15.79 16.51 12.03
N LYS A 436 -15.98 17.17 10.88
CA LYS A 436 -17.24 17.12 10.13
C LYS A 436 -17.57 15.70 9.68
N PHE A 437 -16.61 14.99 9.10
CA PHE A 437 -16.80 13.59 8.69
C PHE A 437 -17.22 12.69 9.88
N LEU A 438 -16.51 12.78 11.00
CA LEU A 438 -16.79 11.96 12.19
C LEU A 438 -18.11 12.30 12.86
N GLN A 439 -18.59 13.54 12.75
CA GLN A 439 -19.94 13.92 13.20
C GLN A 439 -21.02 13.33 12.28
N ALA A 440 -20.80 13.41 10.95
CA ALA A 440 -21.73 12.91 9.96
C ALA A 440 -21.80 11.37 9.90
N SER A 441 -20.71 10.68 10.24
CA SER A 441 -20.65 9.21 10.16
C SER A 441 -21.71 8.54 11.05
N GLY A 442 -22.13 9.15 12.15
CA GLY A 442 -23.19 8.64 13.02
C GLY A 442 -24.53 8.38 12.33
N SER A 443 -24.85 9.10 11.24
CA SER A 443 -26.16 9.04 10.56
C SER A 443 -26.13 8.41 9.16
N MET A 444 -25.02 7.81 8.74
CA MET A 444 -24.82 7.37 7.34
C MET A 444 -25.58 6.10 6.90
N ASP A 445 -26.37 5.43 7.73
CA ASP A 445 -26.82 4.04 7.45
C ASP A 445 -28.30 3.88 7.02
N LEU A 446 -29.01 4.96 6.65
CA LEU A 446 -30.48 4.95 6.57
C LEU A 446 -31.13 4.27 5.34
N ASP A 447 -30.39 3.87 4.30
CA ASP A 447 -30.98 3.35 3.04
C ASP A 447 -30.44 1.97 2.64
N ILE A 448 -30.98 0.87 3.19
CA ILE A 448 -30.53 -0.51 2.85
C ILE A 448 -31.67 -1.54 2.81
N THR A 449 -31.67 -2.38 1.78
CA THR A 449 -32.66 -3.47 1.54
C THR A 449 -32.10 -4.90 1.71
N SER A 450 -30.80 -5.09 2.02
CA SER A 450 -30.16 -6.43 2.15
C SER A 450 -29.15 -6.53 3.33
N PRO A 451 -29.19 -7.60 4.16
CA PRO A 451 -28.28 -7.79 5.31
C PRO A 451 -26.79 -7.94 4.96
N LYS A 452 -26.44 -8.59 3.85
CA LYS A 452 -25.02 -8.76 3.45
C LYS A 452 -24.37 -7.42 3.08
N GLN A 453 -25.12 -6.57 2.38
CA GLN A 453 -24.67 -5.23 2.02
C GLN A 453 -24.59 -4.32 3.25
N LEU A 454 -25.50 -4.49 4.21
CA LEU A 454 -25.44 -3.80 5.51
C LEU A 454 -24.15 -4.12 6.25
N ASN A 455 -23.81 -5.40 6.41
CA ASN A 455 -22.58 -5.82 7.11
C ASN A 455 -21.32 -5.27 6.45
N ARG A 456 -21.23 -5.32 5.11
CA ARG A 456 -20.10 -4.72 4.38
C ARG A 456 -20.02 -3.21 4.63
N LYS A 457 -21.12 -2.47 4.43
CA LYS A 457 -21.13 -1.01 4.59
C LYS A 457 -20.71 -0.60 6.01
N MET A 458 -21.24 -1.28 7.03
CA MET A 458 -20.85 -1.07 8.42
C MET A 458 -19.36 -1.32 8.65
N PHE A 459 -18.82 -2.40 8.09
CA PHE A 459 -17.39 -2.71 8.21
C PHE A 459 -16.50 -1.65 7.55
N LEU A 460 -16.80 -1.24 6.30
CA LEU A 460 -16.03 -0.19 5.61
C LEU A 460 -16.10 1.15 6.35
N LYS A 461 -17.30 1.49 6.85
CA LYS A 461 -17.53 2.67 7.68
C LYS A 461 -16.68 2.62 8.95
N GLN A 462 -16.64 1.49 9.65
CA GLN A 462 -15.83 1.34 10.86
C GLN A 462 -14.34 1.57 10.57
N LEU A 463 -13.79 0.95 9.52
CA LEU A 463 -12.41 1.16 9.10
C LEU A 463 -12.11 2.65 8.82
N ALA A 464 -13.02 3.33 8.15
CA ALA A 464 -12.89 4.76 7.86
C ALA A 464 -12.94 5.64 9.11
N VAL A 465 -13.84 5.33 10.05
CA VAL A 465 -13.95 6.02 11.35
C VAL A 465 -12.68 5.82 12.17
N ASP A 466 -12.16 4.59 12.24
CA ASP A 466 -10.93 4.26 12.96
C ASP A 466 -9.73 5.03 12.39
N LEU A 467 -9.59 5.02 11.05
CA LEU A 467 -8.53 5.77 10.37
C LEU A 467 -8.64 7.27 10.63
N CYS A 468 -9.82 7.84 10.41
CA CYS A 468 -10.05 9.28 10.58
C CYS A 468 -9.85 9.71 12.03
N THR A 469 -10.15 8.83 12.99
CA THR A 469 -9.90 9.09 14.42
C THR A 469 -8.41 9.16 14.70
N SER A 470 -7.60 8.19 14.23
CA SER A 470 -6.15 8.20 14.46
C SER A 470 -5.44 9.34 13.73
N GLU A 471 -5.81 9.63 12.47
CA GLU A 471 -5.28 10.77 11.70
C GLU A 471 -5.61 12.12 12.38
N ARG A 472 -6.85 12.30 12.85
CA ARG A 472 -7.24 13.52 13.58
C ARG A 472 -6.49 13.69 14.90
N ARG A 473 -6.21 12.60 15.62
CA ARG A 473 -5.38 12.64 16.85
C ARG A 473 -3.99 13.19 16.57
N ILE A 474 -3.36 12.78 15.46
CA ILE A 474 -2.05 13.28 15.04
C ILE A 474 -2.13 14.78 14.72
N LEU A 475 -3.15 15.22 13.98
CA LEU A 475 -3.34 16.64 13.65
C LEU A 475 -3.55 17.51 14.90
N PHE A 476 -4.36 17.07 15.88
CA PHE A 476 -4.53 17.79 17.14
C PHE A 476 -3.22 17.93 17.91
N ARG A 477 -2.38 16.89 17.90
CA ARG A 477 -1.06 16.96 18.53
C ARG A 477 -0.16 17.99 17.85
N ALA A 478 -0.13 18.01 16.52
CA ALA A 478 0.62 19.00 15.75
C ALA A 478 0.11 20.42 16.05
N GLN A 479 -1.21 20.64 16.03
CA GLN A 479 -1.85 21.91 16.37
C GLN A 479 -1.44 22.39 17.77
N TYR A 480 -1.46 21.51 18.78
CA TYR A 480 -1.05 21.85 20.14
C TYR A 480 0.41 22.32 20.20
N ILE A 481 1.33 21.59 19.55
CA ILE A 481 2.75 21.94 19.52
C ILE A 481 2.96 23.30 18.83
N LEU A 482 2.31 23.51 17.68
CA LEU A 482 2.40 24.76 16.91
C LEU A 482 1.87 25.96 17.71
N ARG A 483 0.69 25.85 18.32
CA ARG A 483 0.11 26.90 19.17
C ARG A 483 1.01 27.27 20.34
N ARG A 484 1.65 26.26 20.97
CA ARG A 484 2.61 26.51 22.04
C ARG A 484 3.84 27.27 21.54
N ARG A 485 4.46 26.81 20.45
CA ARG A 485 5.63 27.49 19.87
C ARG A 485 5.34 28.95 19.49
N LEU A 486 4.22 29.20 18.80
CA LEU A 486 3.81 30.55 18.41
C LEU A 486 3.56 31.45 19.63
N ARG A 487 2.97 30.91 20.70
CA ARG A 487 2.79 31.65 21.96
C ARG A 487 4.11 32.03 22.60
N ASP A 488 5.06 31.09 22.64
CA ASP A 488 6.37 31.30 23.24
C ASP A 488 7.17 32.37 22.46
N MET A 489 7.11 32.35 21.12
CA MET A 489 7.72 33.37 20.25
C MET A 489 7.13 34.77 20.50
N ARG A 490 5.80 34.91 20.41
CA ARG A 490 5.11 36.19 20.64
C ARG A 490 5.34 36.74 22.05
N SER A 491 5.42 35.86 23.05
CA SER A 491 5.71 36.25 24.44
C SER A 491 7.15 36.72 24.62
N GLY A 492 8.11 36.09 23.93
CA GLY A 492 9.52 36.49 23.92
C GLY A 492 9.71 37.86 23.26
N GLU A 493 9.06 38.10 22.14
CA GLU A 493 9.06 39.41 21.45
C GLU A 493 8.48 40.52 22.32
N LEU A 494 7.33 40.26 22.98
CA LEU A 494 6.74 41.20 23.92
C LEU A 494 7.68 41.54 25.09
N LYS A 495 8.47 40.57 25.58
CA LYS A 495 9.48 40.82 26.61
C LYS A 495 10.64 41.66 26.06
N ALA A 496 11.14 41.36 24.87
CA ALA A 496 12.21 42.13 24.23
C ALA A 496 11.81 43.59 23.98
N LEU A 497 10.58 43.82 23.50
CA LEU A 497 10.02 45.16 23.30
C LEU A 497 9.93 45.95 24.62
N ARG A 498 9.42 45.33 25.69
CA ARG A 498 9.36 45.98 27.02
C ARG A 498 10.74 46.35 27.57
N ILE A 499 11.74 45.51 27.35
CA ILE A 499 13.13 45.78 27.73
C ILE A 499 13.67 46.96 26.89
N PHE A 500 13.45 46.96 25.59
CA PHE A 500 13.89 48.03 24.69
C PHE A 500 13.23 49.38 25.03
N ASP A 501 11.94 49.40 25.31
CA ASP A 501 11.22 50.60 25.74
C ASP A 501 11.72 51.09 27.11
N SER A 502 12.06 50.18 28.02
CA SER A 502 12.66 50.52 29.32
C SER A 502 14.05 51.13 29.16
N PHE A 503 14.88 50.61 28.24
CA PHE A 503 16.17 51.23 27.90
C PHE A 503 15.98 52.59 27.24
N ARG A 504 15.02 52.74 26.32
CA ARG A 504 14.73 54.02 25.66
C ARG A 504 14.27 55.11 26.63
N ASN A 505 13.57 54.72 27.69
CA ASN A 505 13.14 55.62 28.78
C ASN A 505 14.27 55.93 29.78
N LEU A 506 15.37 55.17 29.78
CA LEU A 506 16.57 55.46 30.58
C LEU A 506 17.51 56.47 29.91
N PHE A 507 17.43 56.61 28.58
CA PHE A 507 18.26 57.52 27.78
C PHE A 507 17.50 58.77 27.27
N LYS A 508 16.29 58.99 27.79
CA LYS A 508 15.57 60.26 27.73
C LYS A 508 15.59 60.87 29.12
#